data_AF-A0A150LBI8-F1
#
_entry.id   AF-A0A150LBI8-F1
#
_cell.length_a   1.000
_cell.length_b   1.000
_cell.length_c   1.000
_cell.angle_alpha   90.00
_cell.angle_beta   90.00
_cell.angle_gamma   90.00
#
_symmetry.space_group_name_H-M   'P 1'
#
loop_
_entity.id
_entity.type
_entity.pdbx_description
1 polymer ?
#
loop_
_entity_poly.entity_id
_entity_poly.type
_entity_poly.pdbx_seq_one_letter_code
_entity_poly.pdbx_strand_id
1 'polypeptide(L)'
;MKQIASEFNLELHFRVETDGNKVTRRYVDLIEHVGGWNGREVEFGKDLIGIERKEDFSNIVTALVGIGPERDDGTRLQVFVEDKDALARWGRNGKHLVDVYEPDSSDSNMTLEQLRSLTEAELAKRINSSVEYTGDVVDLEKVPGLEHEKFRLGDTIRIKDTAFTPPLYLEARIHTVERSIKQNGQKTVTLGDYIEYTEEDVFAIYKRLQAEIAKKVSLSKVMEVTYTKEEIDTKDTNVKIEAAQDATNKAQQAEESAKQYTETYAEKKIYRGLASPLNPVEGEFWLDENTNPPIWRKWDGQNWVKITRESFEDLKGVLKSHQIEDGAITAAKIALDAIRNEHIADFAITDVKIAAGAITEEKMKWQTHLIF
;
A
#
# COMPACT_ATOMS: atom_id res chain seq x y z
N MET A 1 33.43 -27.02 22.73
CA MET A 1 33.04 -26.47 24.05
C MET A 1 32.95 -24.96 24.07
N LYS A 2 33.98 -24.19 23.64
CA LYS A 2 33.87 -22.72 23.51
C LYS A 2 32.68 -22.26 22.65
N GLN A 3 32.39 -22.97 21.56
CA GLN A 3 31.25 -22.68 20.69
C GLN A 3 29.90 -22.89 21.40
N ILE A 4 29.76 -23.99 22.15
CA ILE A 4 28.57 -24.27 22.98
C ILE A 4 28.44 -23.23 24.11
N ALA A 5 29.54 -22.87 24.77
CA ALA A 5 29.55 -21.84 25.79
C ALA A 5 29.08 -20.48 25.24
N SER A 6 29.56 -20.08 24.06
CA SER A 6 29.15 -18.84 23.40
C SER A 6 27.69 -18.87 22.93
N GLU A 7 27.22 -19.99 22.38
CA GLU A 7 25.88 -20.09 21.79
C GLU A 7 24.78 -20.17 22.86
N PHE A 8 25.10 -20.72 24.03
CA PHE A 8 24.19 -20.83 25.17
C PHE A 8 24.46 -19.80 26.28
N ASN A 9 25.38 -18.84 26.06
CA ASN A 9 25.80 -17.84 27.06
C ASN A 9 26.19 -18.46 28.42
N LEU A 10 27.01 -19.52 28.37
CA LEU A 10 27.53 -20.24 29.53
C LEU A 10 29.01 -19.93 29.73
N GLU A 11 29.49 -20.00 30.97
CA GLU A 11 30.89 -19.84 31.33
C GLU A 11 31.59 -21.18 31.50
N LEU A 12 32.87 -21.23 31.10
CA LEU A 12 33.72 -22.40 31.26
C LEU A 12 34.49 -22.30 32.58
N HIS A 13 34.17 -23.16 33.53
CA HIS A 13 34.89 -23.29 34.79
C HIS A 13 35.81 -24.52 34.75
N PHE A 14 37.12 -24.30 34.93
CA PHE A 14 38.12 -25.37 34.86
C PHE A 14 38.55 -25.76 36.28
N ARG A 15 38.44 -27.04 36.63
CA ARG A 15 38.96 -27.58 37.89
C ARG A 15 39.79 -28.83 37.66
N VAL A 16 40.83 -29.01 38.46
CA VAL A 16 41.72 -30.17 38.41
C VAL A 16 41.73 -30.86 39.75
N GLU A 17 41.59 -32.18 39.74
CA GLU A 17 41.84 -33.00 40.93
C GLU A 17 43.29 -33.48 40.88
N THR A 18 43.99 -33.32 41.99
CA THR A 18 45.38 -33.73 42.16
C THR A 18 45.49 -34.69 43.33
N ASP A 19 46.27 -35.76 43.16
CA ASP A 19 46.70 -36.65 44.23
C ASP A 19 48.23 -36.59 44.33
N GLY A 20 48.73 -36.00 45.42
CA GLY A 20 50.13 -35.62 45.57
C GLY A 20 50.62 -34.74 44.42
N ASN A 21 51.67 -35.18 43.72
CA ASN A 21 52.27 -34.44 42.61
C ASN A 21 51.68 -34.79 41.23
N LYS A 22 50.56 -35.53 41.18
CA LYS A 22 49.97 -35.99 39.92
C LYS A 22 48.55 -35.47 39.76
N VAL A 23 48.28 -34.84 38.62
CA VAL A 23 46.91 -34.48 38.21
C VAL A 23 46.16 -35.78 37.86
N THR A 24 45.12 -36.10 38.62
CA THR A 24 44.33 -37.33 38.44
C THR A 24 43.14 -37.11 37.53
N ARG A 25 42.50 -35.94 37.57
CA ARG A 25 41.37 -35.58 36.69
C ARG A 25 41.37 -34.10 36.33
N ARG A 26 40.81 -33.78 35.17
CA ARG A 26 40.53 -32.42 34.72
C ARG A 26 39.05 -32.34 34.36
N TYR A 27 38.37 -31.33 34.88
CA TYR A 27 36.96 -31.07 34.62
C TYR A 27 36.82 -29.71 33.96
N VAL A 28 35.83 -29.61 33.08
CA VAL A 28 35.35 -28.35 32.52
C VAL A 28 33.86 -28.32 32.78
N ASP A 29 33.45 -27.52 33.76
CA ASP A 29 32.05 -27.33 34.10
C ASP A 29 31.51 -26.14 33.27
N LEU A 30 30.36 -26.33 32.63
CA LEU A 30 29.63 -25.25 31.95
C LEU A 30 28.62 -24.70 32.95
N ILE A 31 28.84 -23.47 33.41
CA ILE A 31 27.96 -22.81 34.39
C ILE A 31 27.17 -21.69 33.70
N GLU A 32 25.99 -21.37 34.21
CA GLU A 32 25.25 -20.19 33.75
C GLU A 32 26.10 -18.93 33.98
N HIS A 33 26.08 -18.00 33.01
CA HIS A 33 26.73 -16.71 33.16
C HIS A 33 26.22 -16.03 34.43
N VAL A 34 27.12 -15.80 35.39
CA VAL A 34 26.75 -15.20 36.67
C VAL A 34 26.78 -13.68 36.53
N GLY A 35 25.62 -13.04 36.73
CA GLY A 35 25.46 -11.59 36.61
C GLY A 35 25.00 -11.14 35.23
N GLY A 36 24.69 -9.85 35.09
CA GLY A 36 24.25 -9.28 33.82
C GLY A 36 24.22 -7.75 33.81
N TRP A 37 23.81 -7.19 32.67
CA TRP A 37 23.61 -5.75 32.53
C TRP A 37 22.26 -5.32 33.14
N ASN A 38 22.30 -4.72 34.32
CA ASN A 38 21.12 -4.24 35.05
C ASN A 38 20.92 -2.72 34.96
N GLY A 39 21.65 -2.03 34.07
CA GLY A 39 21.58 -0.57 33.93
C GLY A 39 22.42 0.21 34.96
N ARG A 40 23.32 -0.47 35.67
CA ARG A 40 24.14 0.16 36.73
C ARG A 40 25.23 1.04 36.13
N GLU A 41 25.11 2.33 36.38
CA GLU A 41 26.12 3.34 36.06
C GLU A 41 26.67 3.97 37.35
N VAL A 42 27.98 3.93 37.50
CA VAL A 42 28.74 4.45 38.63
C VAL A 42 29.47 5.71 38.17
N GLU A 43 29.18 6.85 38.80
CA GLU A 43 29.62 8.16 38.31
C GLU A 43 30.43 8.93 39.37
N PHE A 44 31.54 9.54 38.94
CA PHE A 44 32.32 10.46 39.76
C PHE A 44 31.48 11.64 40.24
N GLY A 45 31.46 11.90 41.55
CA GLY A 45 30.62 12.93 42.17
C GLY A 45 29.20 12.48 42.54
N LYS A 46 28.78 11.28 42.13
CA LYS A 46 27.53 10.63 42.59
C LYS A 46 27.85 9.53 43.61
N ASP A 47 28.49 8.46 43.13
CA ASP A 47 28.69 7.22 43.90
C ASP A 47 30.04 6.53 43.64
N LEU A 48 30.86 7.05 42.72
CA LEU A 48 32.27 6.71 42.63
C LEU A 48 33.08 7.60 43.57
N ILE A 49 33.78 6.98 44.54
CA ILE A 49 34.71 7.68 45.44
C ILE A 49 36.05 7.87 44.74
N GLY A 50 36.51 6.85 44.01
CA GLY A 50 37.74 6.89 43.26
C GLY A 50 37.89 5.65 42.38
N ILE A 51 38.72 5.77 41.36
CA ILE A 51 39.11 4.67 40.49
C ILE A 51 40.63 4.66 40.34
N GLU A 52 41.20 3.46 40.43
CA GLU A 52 42.61 3.19 40.21
C GLU A 52 42.74 2.31 38.96
N ARG A 53 43.60 2.74 38.03
CA ARG A 53 44.01 1.96 36.86
C ARG A 53 45.42 1.47 37.10
N LYS A 54 45.60 0.15 37.16
CA LYS A 54 46.92 -0.49 37.29
C LYS A 54 47.30 -1.12 35.97
N GLU A 55 48.43 -0.68 35.41
CA GLU A 55 48.95 -1.22 34.15
C GLU A 55 50.21 -2.06 34.43
N ASP A 56 50.20 -3.32 34.00
CA ASP A 56 51.36 -4.19 33.99
C ASP A 56 51.99 -4.25 32.59
N PHE A 57 53.08 -3.50 32.42
CA PHE A 57 53.83 -3.44 31.17
C PHE A 57 54.82 -4.60 30.97
N SER A 58 54.92 -5.53 31.92
CA SER A 58 55.96 -6.57 31.86
C SER A 58 55.74 -7.57 30.72
N ASN A 59 54.48 -7.88 30.40
CA ASN A 59 54.09 -8.89 29.41
C ASN A 59 53.25 -8.31 28.25
N ILE A 60 53.26 -6.99 28.07
CA ILE A 60 52.38 -6.34 27.11
C ILE A 60 52.84 -6.55 25.67
N VAL A 61 51.90 -6.96 24.82
CA VAL A 61 52.11 -7.18 23.39
C VAL A 61 51.10 -6.35 22.60
N THR A 62 51.54 -5.84 21.46
CA THR A 62 50.73 -5.01 20.56
C THR A 62 50.52 -5.68 19.19
N ALA A 63 51.15 -6.84 18.98
CA ALA A 63 50.95 -7.70 17.84
C ALA A 63 51.37 -9.13 18.17
N LEU A 64 50.76 -10.11 17.50
CA LEU A 64 51.11 -11.51 17.59
C LEU A 64 51.41 -12.10 16.21
N VAL A 65 52.43 -12.94 16.16
CA VAL A 65 52.65 -13.88 15.06
C VAL A 65 52.01 -15.21 15.46
N GLY A 66 50.86 -15.51 14.90
CA GLY A 66 50.16 -16.78 15.06
C GLY A 66 50.77 -17.84 14.18
N ILE A 67 51.27 -18.93 14.75
CA ILE A 67 51.84 -20.06 14.03
C ILE A 67 50.94 -21.27 14.21
N GLY A 68 50.35 -21.75 13.11
CA GLY A 68 49.50 -22.93 13.12
C GLY A 68 50.27 -24.24 13.30
N PRO A 69 49.57 -25.35 13.58
CA PRO A 69 50.19 -26.66 13.69
C PRO A 69 50.90 -27.06 12.39
N GLU A 70 51.89 -27.93 12.53
CA GLU A 70 52.64 -28.48 11.42
C GLU A 70 51.75 -29.37 10.56
N ARG A 71 51.80 -29.13 9.25
CA ARG A 71 51.07 -29.90 8.25
C ARG A 71 51.86 -31.13 7.84
N ASP A 72 51.18 -32.07 7.18
CA ASP A 72 51.78 -33.31 6.70
C ASP A 72 52.93 -33.08 5.68
N ASP A 73 52.99 -31.89 5.07
CA ASP A 73 54.05 -31.45 4.15
C ASP A 73 55.21 -30.73 4.85
N GLY A 74 55.21 -30.63 6.19
CA GLY A 74 56.21 -29.94 7.00
C GLY A 74 56.06 -28.41 7.00
N THR A 75 55.04 -27.85 6.36
CA THR A 75 54.78 -26.41 6.37
C THR A 75 53.93 -25.99 7.57
N ARG A 76 54.03 -24.71 7.96
CA ARG A 76 53.17 -24.11 9.00
C ARG A 76 52.49 -22.87 8.45
N LEU A 77 51.20 -22.72 8.77
CA LEU A 77 50.51 -21.46 8.54
C LEU A 77 51.04 -20.39 9.48
N GLN A 78 51.15 -19.17 8.98
CA GLN A 78 51.52 -18.01 9.77
C GLN A 78 50.56 -16.86 9.50
N VAL A 79 50.15 -16.16 10.55
CA VAL A 79 49.35 -14.94 10.48
C VAL A 79 49.96 -13.88 11.36
N PHE A 80 49.96 -12.63 10.89
CA PHE A 80 50.32 -11.48 11.70
C PHE A 80 49.04 -10.74 12.07
N VAL A 81 48.82 -10.54 13.36
CA VAL A 81 47.69 -9.80 13.91
C VAL A 81 48.24 -8.64 14.73
N GLU A 82 47.75 -7.43 14.47
CA GLU A 82 48.17 -6.21 15.14
C GLU A 82 47.00 -5.51 15.81
N ASP A 83 47.29 -4.81 16.90
CA ASP A 83 46.37 -3.87 17.52
C ASP A 83 47.00 -2.47 17.46
N LYS A 84 46.36 -1.57 16.70
CA LYS A 84 46.87 -0.22 16.42
C LYS A 84 46.67 0.71 17.61
N ASP A 85 45.63 0.50 18.41
CA ASP A 85 45.37 1.29 19.60
C ASP A 85 46.36 0.92 20.69
N ALA A 86 46.64 -0.37 20.85
CA ALA A 86 47.71 -0.88 21.70
C ALA A 86 49.09 -0.38 21.25
N LEU A 87 49.37 -0.34 19.93
CA LEU A 87 50.61 0.23 19.39
C LEU A 87 50.75 1.72 19.76
N ALA A 88 49.67 2.50 19.61
CA ALA A 88 49.70 3.92 19.93
C ALA A 88 49.95 4.17 21.42
N ARG A 89 49.43 3.31 22.29
CA ARG A 89 49.55 3.41 23.76
C ARG A 89 50.89 2.90 24.30
N TRP A 90 51.34 1.74 23.83
CA TRP A 90 52.47 1.02 24.44
C TRP A 90 53.63 0.74 23.47
N GLY A 91 53.47 1.05 22.19
CA GLY A 91 54.52 0.89 21.19
C GLY A 91 55.77 1.68 21.52
N ARG A 92 56.94 1.11 21.21
CA ARG A 92 58.25 1.76 21.45
C ARG A 92 58.76 2.34 20.16
N ASN A 93 58.90 3.67 20.10
CA ASN A 93 59.34 4.40 18.90
C ASN A 93 58.48 4.06 17.65
N GLY A 94 57.16 3.88 17.84
CA GLY A 94 56.24 3.51 16.77
C GLY A 94 56.37 2.07 16.28
N LYS A 95 57.08 1.19 17.01
CA LYS A 95 57.20 -0.23 16.70
C LYS A 95 56.34 -1.09 17.63
N HIS A 96 55.75 -2.12 17.06
CA HIS A 96 55.02 -3.13 17.82
C HIS A 96 55.94 -3.87 18.79
N LEU A 97 55.40 -4.14 19.97
CA LEU A 97 55.84 -5.20 20.87
C LEU A 97 55.23 -6.51 20.35
N VAL A 98 56.05 -7.35 19.72
CA VAL A 98 55.61 -8.56 19.03
C VAL A 98 55.99 -9.79 19.82
N ASP A 99 55.07 -10.74 19.92
CA ASP A 99 55.33 -12.07 20.46
C ASP A 99 54.73 -13.17 19.56
N VAL A 100 55.08 -14.42 19.82
CA VAL A 100 54.62 -15.59 19.07
C VAL A 100 53.49 -16.29 19.83
N TYR A 101 52.48 -16.73 19.10
CA TYR A 101 51.41 -17.56 19.62
C TYR A 101 51.28 -18.84 18.79
N GLU A 102 51.43 -19.98 19.47
CA GLU A 102 51.15 -21.31 18.91
C GLU A 102 49.88 -21.84 19.58
N PRO A 103 48.75 -21.96 18.85
CA PRO A 103 47.54 -22.55 19.41
C PRO A 103 47.80 -24.00 19.83
N ASP A 104 47.30 -24.38 21.00
CA ASP A 104 47.28 -25.77 21.47
C ASP A 104 46.21 -26.56 20.69
N SER A 105 46.50 -26.83 19.42
CA SER A 105 45.66 -27.59 18.49
C SER A 105 46.53 -28.54 17.67
N SER A 106 46.11 -29.80 17.58
CA SER A 106 46.76 -30.82 16.74
C SER A 106 46.12 -30.95 15.35
N ASP A 107 45.22 -30.03 14.97
CA ASP A 107 44.50 -30.10 13.69
C ASP A 107 45.36 -29.57 12.53
N SER A 108 46.00 -30.48 11.80
CA SER A 108 46.83 -30.17 10.62
C SER A 108 46.02 -29.54 9.47
N ASN A 109 44.68 -29.65 9.47
CA ASN A 109 43.80 -29.05 8.46
C ASN A 109 43.30 -27.64 8.84
N MET A 110 43.87 -27.01 9.86
CA MET A 110 43.50 -25.65 10.27
C MET A 110 43.57 -24.66 9.11
N THR A 111 42.53 -23.82 8.99
CA THR A 111 42.48 -22.76 7.97
C THR A 111 43.16 -21.48 8.45
N LEU A 112 43.56 -20.62 7.51
CA LEU A 112 44.16 -19.32 7.82
C LEU A 112 43.21 -18.44 8.63
N GLU A 113 41.92 -18.48 8.32
CA GLU A 113 40.88 -17.72 9.03
C GLU A 113 40.69 -18.19 10.47
N GLN A 114 40.69 -19.50 10.71
CA GLN A 114 40.65 -20.06 12.06
C GLN A 114 41.89 -19.66 12.87
N LEU A 115 43.08 -19.77 12.29
CA LEU A 115 44.33 -19.36 12.94
C LEU A 115 44.33 -17.86 13.26
N ARG A 116 43.87 -17.01 12.33
CA ARG A 116 43.72 -15.57 12.54
C ARG A 116 42.77 -15.28 13.69
N SER A 117 41.57 -15.88 13.71
CA SER A 117 40.59 -15.68 14.78
C SER A 117 41.12 -16.08 16.16
N LEU A 118 41.83 -17.22 16.25
CA LEU A 118 42.48 -17.64 17.49
C LEU A 118 43.58 -16.68 17.93
N THR A 119 44.35 -16.14 16.98
CA THR A 119 45.44 -15.18 17.25
C THR A 119 44.90 -13.81 17.66
N GLU A 120 43.81 -13.34 17.05
CA GLU A 120 43.08 -12.13 17.44
C GLU A 120 42.52 -12.25 18.87
N ALA A 121 41.88 -13.37 19.18
CA ALA A 121 41.34 -13.61 20.52
C ALA A 121 42.44 -13.66 21.60
N GLU A 122 43.58 -14.26 21.30
CA GLU A 122 44.72 -14.31 22.22
C GLU A 122 45.39 -12.93 22.37
N LEU A 123 45.55 -12.17 21.29
CA LEU A 123 46.08 -10.81 21.34
C LEU A 123 45.21 -9.92 22.22
N ALA A 124 43.89 -9.96 22.02
CA ALA A 124 42.93 -9.23 22.84
C ALA A 124 43.01 -9.63 24.33
N LYS A 125 43.14 -10.92 24.62
CA LYS A 125 43.29 -11.42 26.00
C LYS A 125 44.55 -10.87 26.67
N ARG A 126 45.70 -10.89 25.98
CA ARG A 126 46.96 -10.39 26.53
C ARG A 126 46.91 -8.89 26.78
N ILE A 127 46.32 -8.13 25.86
CA ILE A 127 46.06 -6.70 26.03
C ILE A 127 45.14 -6.46 27.24
N ASN A 128 44.01 -7.15 27.33
CA ASN A 128 43.05 -6.96 28.43
C ASN A 128 43.64 -7.33 29.80
N SER A 129 44.48 -8.36 29.88
CA SER A 129 45.14 -8.75 31.13
C SER A 129 46.19 -7.77 31.64
N SER A 130 46.62 -6.83 30.79
CA SER A 130 47.65 -5.86 31.15
C SER A 130 47.12 -4.66 31.95
N VAL A 131 45.80 -4.45 31.98
CA VAL A 131 45.19 -3.35 32.71
C VAL A 131 44.14 -3.90 33.65
N GLU A 132 44.24 -3.51 34.92
CA GLU A 132 43.27 -3.84 35.95
C GLU A 132 42.69 -2.54 36.49
N TYR A 133 41.36 -2.49 36.62
CA TYR A 133 40.66 -1.36 37.20
C TYR A 133 40.11 -1.74 38.57
N THR A 134 40.39 -0.91 39.57
CA THR A 134 39.82 -1.05 40.91
C THR A 134 39.04 0.22 41.24
N GLY A 135 37.78 0.08 41.62
CA GLY A 135 36.90 1.21 41.94
C GLY A 135 36.39 1.14 43.37
N ASP A 136 36.43 2.27 44.07
CA ASP A 136 35.75 2.46 45.34
C ASP A 136 34.35 3.05 45.11
N VAL A 137 33.32 2.28 45.43
CA VAL A 137 31.92 2.59 45.09
C VAL A 137 31.06 2.62 46.34
N VAL A 138 30.25 3.68 46.47
CA VAL A 138 29.23 3.78 47.53
C VAL A 138 28.09 2.80 47.24
N ASP A 139 27.71 2.00 48.22
CA ASP A 139 26.61 1.05 48.09
C ASP A 139 25.25 1.75 48.24
N LEU A 140 24.61 2.04 47.11
CA LEU A 140 23.34 2.78 47.07
C LEU A 140 22.10 1.90 47.28
N GLU A 141 22.25 0.58 47.33
CA GLU A 141 21.12 -0.37 47.41
C GLU A 141 20.17 -0.11 48.60
N LYS A 142 20.68 0.50 49.68
CA LYS A 142 19.91 0.77 50.90
C LYS A 142 19.37 2.20 50.98
N VAL A 143 19.68 3.03 50.00
CA VAL A 143 19.17 4.39 49.93
C VAL A 143 17.75 4.32 49.35
N PRO A 144 16.72 4.84 50.06
CA PRO A 144 15.35 4.80 49.58
C PRO A 144 15.22 5.42 48.17
N GLY A 145 14.63 4.67 47.24
CA GLY A 145 14.46 5.08 45.83
C GLY A 145 15.63 4.76 44.91
N LEU A 146 16.76 4.25 45.43
CA LEU A 146 17.94 3.82 44.67
C LEU A 146 18.21 2.32 44.83
N GLU A 147 17.20 1.51 45.18
CA GLU A 147 17.37 0.06 45.39
C GLU A 147 17.76 -0.68 44.09
N HIS A 148 17.42 -0.09 42.94
CA HIS A 148 17.75 -0.58 41.60
C HIS A 148 19.23 -0.38 41.24
N GLU A 149 19.95 0.47 41.97
CA GLU A 149 21.38 0.75 41.79
C GLU A 149 22.29 -0.30 42.44
N LYS A 150 21.71 -1.43 42.87
CA LYS A 150 22.46 -2.56 43.41
C LYS A 150 23.28 -3.24 42.32
N PHE A 151 24.44 -3.76 42.72
CA PHE A 151 25.28 -4.63 41.89
C PHE A 151 25.83 -5.80 42.72
N ARG A 152 26.22 -6.87 42.02
CA ARG A 152 26.76 -8.11 42.57
C ARG A 152 27.97 -8.57 41.78
N LEU A 153 28.66 -9.56 42.33
CA LEU A 153 29.73 -10.27 41.65
C LEU A 153 29.22 -10.80 40.30
N GLY A 154 29.99 -10.55 39.24
CA GLY A 154 29.68 -10.99 37.88
C GLY A 154 28.82 -10.03 37.06
N ASP A 155 28.19 -9.02 37.68
CA ASP A 155 27.41 -8.01 36.95
C ASP A 155 28.29 -7.15 36.04
N THR A 156 27.70 -6.70 34.93
CA THR A 156 28.29 -5.68 34.07
C THR A 156 27.89 -4.31 34.60
N ILE A 157 28.87 -3.42 34.77
CA ILE A 157 28.66 -2.04 35.20
C ILE A 157 29.32 -1.07 34.22
N ARG A 158 28.80 0.16 34.19
CA ARG A 158 29.47 1.28 33.52
C ARG A 158 30.05 2.23 34.54
N ILE A 159 31.28 2.67 34.30
CA ILE A 159 31.94 3.72 35.08
C ILE A 159 32.12 4.94 34.21
N LYS A 160 31.75 6.08 34.78
CA LYS A 160 31.93 7.41 34.19
C LYS A 160 32.72 8.27 35.15
N ASP A 161 33.99 8.48 34.85
CA ASP A 161 34.86 9.38 35.58
C ASP A 161 35.35 10.51 34.66
N THR A 162 34.71 11.68 34.82
CA THR A 162 35.05 12.89 34.06
C THR A 162 36.23 13.66 34.65
N ALA A 163 36.66 13.32 35.88
CA ALA A 163 37.84 13.91 36.53
C ALA A 163 39.13 13.13 36.19
N PHE A 164 39.02 11.89 35.73
CA PHE A 164 40.13 11.15 35.14
C PHE A 164 40.67 11.88 33.90
N THR A 165 41.99 11.87 33.69
CA THR A 165 42.62 12.55 32.55
C THR A 165 43.33 11.53 31.66
N PRO A 166 42.84 11.26 30.44
CA PRO A 166 41.60 11.78 29.81
C PRO A 166 40.32 11.19 30.45
N PRO A 167 39.12 11.78 30.24
CA PRO A 167 37.87 11.27 30.81
C PRO A 167 37.69 9.78 30.54
N LEU A 168 37.35 9.02 31.58
CA LEU A 168 37.23 7.57 31.54
C LEU A 168 35.76 7.17 31.43
N TYR A 169 35.43 6.49 30.34
CA TYR A 169 34.15 5.81 30.15
C TYR A 169 34.44 4.32 30.00
N LEU A 170 34.04 3.54 30.98
CA LEU A 170 34.40 2.11 31.07
C LEU A 170 33.13 1.28 31.15
N GLU A 171 32.97 0.28 30.30
CA GLU A 171 32.04 -0.81 30.53
C GLU A 171 32.85 -2.03 30.97
N ALA A 172 32.60 -2.56 32.16
CA ALA A 172 33.40 -3.64 32.70
C ALA A 172 32.58 -4.61 33.53
N ARG A 173 33.10 -5.81 33.67
CA ARG A 173 32.54 -6.85 34.52
C ARG A 173 33.14 -6.81 35.91
N ILE A 174 32.31 -7.02 36.93
CA ILE A 174 32.76 -7.13 38.31
C ILE A 174 33.35 -8.52 38.57
N HIS A 175 34.67 -8.61 38.72
CA HIS A 175 35.38 -9.85 39.08
C HIS A 175 35.48 -10.08 40.58
N THR A 176 35.51 -9.01 41.37
CA THR A 176 35.63 -9.11 42.83
C THR A 176 34.85 -7.98 43.48
N VAL A 177 34.17 -8.29 44.58
CA VAL A 177 33.47 -7.30 45.43
C VAL A 177 33.97 -7.49 46.84
N GLU A 178 34.79 -6.56 47.31
CA GLU A 178 35.18 -6.48 48.70
C GLU A 178 34.23 -5.55 49.44
N ARG A 179 33.74 -5.99 50.60
CA ARG A 179 32.87 -5.18 51.45
C ARG A 179 33.22 -5.36 52.91
N SER A 180 33.17 -4.27 53.66
CA SER A 180 33.34 -4.33 55.11
C SER A 180 32.08 -4.91 55.75
N ILE A 181 32.26 -5.93 56.60
CA ILE A 181 31.17 -6.50 57.42
C ILE A 181 30.68 -5.48 58.46
N LYS A 182 31.54 -4.54 58.86
CA LYS A 182 31.25 -3.51 59.88
C LYS A 182 30.72 -2.20 59.29
N GLN A 183 31.16 -1.83 58.08
CA GLN A 183 30.75 -0.60 57.38
C GLN A 183 30.06 -0.97 56.07
N ASN A 184 28.73 -1.04 56.09
CA ASN A 184 27.94 -1.63 55.01
C ASN A 184 27.43 -0.57 54.00
N GLY A 185 28.31 0.38 53.63
CA GLY A 185 28.01 1.52 52.77
C GLY A 185 29.03 1.79 51.66
N GLN A 186 30.13 1.03 51.61
CA GLN A 186 31.14 1.11 50.55
C GLN A 186 31.56 -0.30 50.15
N LYS A 187 31.79 -0.46 48.85
CA LYS A 187 32.31 -1.67 48.23
C LYS A 187 33.52 -1.28 47.39
N THR A 188 34.57 -2.06 47.46
CA THR A 188 35.69 -1.97 46.53
C THR A 188 35.49 -3.06 45.48
N VAL A 189 35.50 -2.68 44.21
CA VAL A 189 35.27 -3.60 43.09
C VAL A 189 36.51 -3.69 42.22
N THR A 190 36.90 -4.92 41.90
CA THR A 190 37.91 -5.18 40.86
C THR A 190 37.18 -5.53 39.57
N LEU A 191 37.56 -4.83 38.50
CA LEU A 191 36.92 -4.88 37.21
C LEU A 191 37.84 -5.55 36.18
N GLY A 192 37.23 -6.32 35.31
CA GLY A 192 37.88 -7.02 34.21
C GLY A 192 36.91 -7.17 33.05
N ASP A 193 37.35 -7.87 31.99
CA ASP A 193 36.62 -7.97 30.72
C ASP A 193 36.04 -6.62 30.29
N TYR A 194 36.89 -5.59 30.27
CA TYR A 194 36.46 -4.21 30.14
C TYR A 194 36.57 -3.71 28.69
N ILE A 195 35.77 -2.69 28.40
CA ILE A 195 35.81 -1.90 27.17
C ILE A 195 35.92 -0.43 27.59
N GLU A 196 37.03 0.21 27.22
CA GLU A 196 37.22 1.66 27.36
C GLU A 196 36.64 2.38 26.14
N TYR A 197 35.83 3.41 26.39
CA TYR A 197 35.30 4.30 25.35
C TYR A 197 35.94 5.68 25.47
N THR A 198 36.22 6.30 24.32
CA THR A 198 36.53 7.73 24.28
C THR A 198 35.25 8.57 24.39
N GLU A 199 35.39 9.85 24.72
CA GLU A 199 34.24 10.77 24.72
C GLU A 199 33.56 10.83 23.34
N GLU A 200 34.35 10.74 22.27
CA GLU A 200 33.86 10.73 20.89
C GLU A 200 33.02 9.47 20.59
N ASP A 201 33.46 8.31 21.08
CA ASP A 201 32.72 7.05 20.93
C ASP A 201 31.37 7.10 21.65
N VAL A 202 31.36 7.59 22.89
CA VAL A 202 30.12 7.76 23.68
C VAL A 202 29.16 8.70 22.96
N PHE A 203 29.67 9.81 22.42
CA PHE A 203 28.85 10.77 21.70
C PHE A 203 28.32 10.22 20.36
N ALA A 204 29.10 9.40 19.67
CA ALA A 204 28.67 8.71 18.46
C ALA A 204 27.54 7.72 18.75
N ILE A 205 27.64 6.93 19.83
CA ILE A 205 26.58 6.03 20.30
C ILE A 205 25.32 6.83 20.61
N TYR A 206 25.45 7.93 21.34
CA TYR A 206 24.32 8.80 21.68
C TYR A 206 23.61 9.36 20.43
N LYS A 207 24.37 9.90 19.47
CA LYS A 207 23.82 10.37 18.19
C LYS A 207 23.08 9.29 17.42
N ARG A 208 23.62 8.07 17.40
CA ARG A 208 22.98 6.91 16.76
C ARG A 208 21.66 6.57 17.44
N LEU A 209 21.62 6.54 18.78
CA LEU A 209 20.39 6.30 19.53
C LEU A 209 19.35 7.39 19.29
N GLN A 210 19.75 8.66 19.27
CA GLN A 210 18.87 9.78 18.93
C GLN A 210 18.26 9.61 17.53
N ALA A 211 19.06 9.24 16.53
CA ALA A 211 18.58 9.03 15.17
C ALA A 211 17.58 7.86 15.10
N GLU A 212 17.82 6.78 15.85
CA GLU A 212 16.92 5.64 15.91
C GLU A 212 15.59 5.99 16.58
N ILE A 213 15.63 6.74 17.69
CA ILE A 213 14.43 7.26 18.36
C ILE A 213 13.66 8.18 17.42
N ALA A 214 14.33 9.12 16.75
CA ALA A 214 13.69 10.01 15.78
C ALA A 214 13.01 9.23 14.64
N LYS A 215 13.64 8.16 14.14
CA LYS A 215 13.05 7.27 13.14
C LYS A 215 11.80 6.56 13.69
N LYS A 216 11.85 5.99 14.90
CA LYS A 216 10.69 5.34 15.53
C LYS A 216 9.54 6.32 15.78
N VAL A 217 9.84 7.52 16.26
CA VAL A 217 8.85 8.60 16.45
C VAL A 217 8.25 9.06 15.12
N SER A 218 9.05 9.16 14.05
CA SER A 218 8.53 9.50 12.72
C SER A 218 7.60 8.41 12.19
N LEU A 219 7.94 7.14 12.40
CA LEU A 219 7.11 6.01 12.00
C LEU A 219 5.80 5.97 12.79
N SER A 220 5.83 6.20 14.11
CA SER A 220 4.62 6.27 14.93
C SER A 220 3.72 7.44 14.53
N LYS A 221 4.29 8.61 14.20
CA LYS A 221 3.51 9.74 13.67
C LYS A 221 2.86 9.42 12.33
N VAL A 222 3.56 8.73 11.43
CA VAL A 222 2.98 8.26 10.17
C VAL A 222 1.82 7.30 10.46
N MET A 223 1.99 6.34 11.36
CA MET A 223 0.92 5.42 11.77
C MET A 223 -0.28 6.14 12.42
N GLU A 224 -0.07 7.23 13.17
CA GLU A 224 -1.17 8.01 13.75
C GLU A 224 -1.99 8.77 12.68
N VAL A 225 -1.37 9.19 11.57
CA VAL A 225 -2.07 9.92 10.50
C VAL A 225 -2.56 9.02 9.36
N THR A 226 -2.18 7.75 9.35
CA THR A 226 -2.64 6.75 8.38
C THR A 226 -3.60 5.76 9.01
N TYR A 227 -4.59 5.31 8.26
CA TYR A 227 -5.49 4.25 8.70
C TYR A 227 -4.74 2.92 8.86
N THR A 228 -5.21 2.08 9.77
CA THR A 228 -4.75 0.69 9.88
C THR A 228 -5.11 -0.10 8.62
N LYS A 229 -4.43 -1.22 8.36
CA LYS A 229 -4.69 -2.06 7.18
C LYS A 229 -6.15 -2.51 7.09
N GLU A 230 -6.75 -2.86 8.23
CA GLU A 230 -8.16 -3.30 8.31
C GLU A 230 -9.15 -2.18 7.93
N GLU A 231 -8.86 -0.94 8.36
CA GLU A 231 -9.64 0.24 7.97
C GLU A 231 -9.49 0.59 6.49
N ILE A 232 -8.29 0.41 5.92
CA ILE A 232 -8.04 0.56 4.48
C ILE A 232 -8.85 -0.48 3.70
N ASP A 233 -8.75 -1.76 4.08
CA ASP A 233 -9.45 -2.86 3.42
C ASP A 233 -10.98 -2.67 3.48
N THR A 234 -11.50 -2.17 4.59
CA THR A 234 -12.93 -1.85 4.75
C THR A 234 -13.36 -0.70 3.83
N LYS A 235 -12.58 0.39 3.77
CA LYS A 235 -12.88 1.53 2.89
C LYS A 235 -12.82 1.13 1.41
N ASP A 236 -11.82 0.37 1.00
CA ASP A 236 -11.69 -0.13 -0.37
C ASP A 236 -12.86 -1.04 -0.75
N THR A 237 -13.36 -1.85 0.19
CA THR A 237 -14.53 -2.70 -0.02
C THR A 237 -15.78 -1.84 -0.25
N ASN A 238 -15.99 -0.79 0.56
CA ASN A 238 -17.11 0.13 0.38
C ASN A 238 -17.07 0.86 -0.96
N VAL A 239 -15.89 1.38 -1.35
CA VAL A 239 -15.72 2.05 -2.66
C VAL A 239 -16.04 1.10 -3.81
N LYS A 240 -15.64 -0.18 -3.72
CA LYS A 240 -15.98 -1.19 -4.74
C LYS A 240 -17.48 -1.46 -4.82
N ILE A 241 -18.16 -1.54 -3.68
CA ILE A 241 -19.61 -1.75 -3.62
C ILE A 241 -20.34 -0.53 -4.22
N GLU A 242 -19.96 0.67 -3.80
CA GLU A 242 -20.55 1.91 -4.30
C GLU A 242 -20.33 2.08 -5.81
N ALA A 243 -19.12 1.81 -6.31
CA ALA A 243 -18.83 1.86 -7.73
C ALA A 243 -19.63 0.81 -8.55
N ALA A 244 -19.79 -0.40 -8.02
CA ALA A 244 -20.61 -1.43 -8.66
C ALA A 244 -22.09 -1.03 -8.69
N GLN A 245 -22.60 -0.44 -7.60
CA GLN A 245 -23.97 0.05 -7.51
C GLN A 245 -24.22 1.21 -8.47
N ASP A 246 -23.31 2.18 -8.54
CA ASP A 246 -23.41 3.32 -9.45
C ASP A 246 -23.37 2.87 -10.92
N ALA A 247 -22.47 1.94 -11.26
CA ALA A 247 -22.42 1.34 -12.59
C ALA A 247 -23.74 0.63 -12.96
N THR A 248 -24.34 -0.10 -12.01
CA THR A 248 -25.63 -0.76 -12.20
C THR A 248 -26.77 0.24 -12.42
N ASN A 249 -26.83 1.29 -11.61
CA ASN A 249 -27.83 2.35 -11.74
C ASN A 249 -27.69 3.08 -13.09
N LYS A 250 -26.45 3.39 -13.51
CA LYS A 250 -26.18 4.01 -14.81
C LYS A 250 -26.62 3.13 -15.97
N ALA A 251 -26.37 1.82 -15.88
CA ALA A 251 -26.80 0.86 -16.89
C ALA A 251 -28.33 0.76 -16.99
N GLN A 252 -29.03 0.71 -15.85
CA GLN A 252 -30.49 0.72 -15.81
C GLN A 252 -31.07 2.01 -16.41
N GLN A 253 -30.52 3.17 -16.02
CA GLN A 253 -30.95 4.46 -16.55
C GLN A 253 -30.73 4.55 -18.06
N ALA A 254 -29.62 4.03 -18.57
CA ALA A 254 -29.35 3.97 -20.01
C ALA A 254 -30.33 3.05 -20.74
N GLU A 255 -30.66 1.89 -20.16
CA GLU A 255 -31.66 0.96 -20.71
C GLU A 255 -33.05 1.60 -20.77
N GLU A 256 -33.50 2.24 -19.69
CA GLU A 256 -34.79 2.93 -19.65
C GLU A 256 -34.86 4.07 -20.67
N SER A 257 -33.80 4.88 -20.76
CA SER A 257 -33.71 5.97 -21.73
C SER A 257 -33.78 5.44 -23.17
N ALA A 258 -33.13 4.31 -23.46
CA ALA A 258 -33.17 3.67 -24.77
C ALA A 258 -34.56 3.12 -25.11
N LYS A 259 -35.26 2.51 -24.14
CA LYS A 259 -36.65 2.06 -24.30
C LYS A 259 -37.59 3.21 -24.63
N GLN A 260 -37.54 4.29 -23.83
CA GLN A 260 -38.38 5.49 -24.05
C GLN A 260 -38.13 6.12 -25.42
N TYR A 261 -36.87 6.24 -25.83
CA TYR A 261 -36.53 6.77 -27.15
C TYR A 261 -37.13 5.90 -28.26
N THR A 262 -37.00 4.57 -28.14
CA THR A 262 -37.55 3.63 -29.13
C THR A 262 -39.08 3.73 -29.19
N GLU A 263 -39.77 3.77 -28.05
CA GLU A 263 -41.23 3.90 -28.01
C GLU A 263 -41.74 5.23 -28.60
N THR A 264 -40.98 6.31 -28.42
CA THR A 264 -41.39 7.65 -28.84
C THR A 264 -41.11 7.91 -30.32
N TYR A 265 -39.96 7.47 -30.82
CA TYR A 265 -39.45 7.87 -32.14
C TYR A 265 -39.41 6.74 -33.17
N ALA A 266 -39.63 5.48 -32.79
CA ALA A 266 -39.70 4.41 -33.78
C ALA A 266 -40.98 4.54 -34.62
N GLU A 267 -40.80 4.57 -35.94
CA GLU A 267 -41.92 4.51 -36.87
C GLU A 267 -42.64 3.16 -36.72
N LYS A 268 -43.91 3.19 -36.36
CA LYS A 268 -44.74 1.98 -36.31
C LYS A 268 -44.84 1.39 -37.71
N LYS A 269 -44.48 0.11 -37.86
CA LYS A 269 -44.59 -0.62 -39.12
C LYS A 269 -46.03 -0.55 -39.63
N ILE A 270 -46.21 -0.06 -40.85
CA ILE A 270 -47.51 -0.07 -41.51
C ILE A 270 -47.79 -1.48 -42.02
N TYR A 271 -48.92 -2.07 -41.62
CA TYR A 271 -49.34 -3.38 -42.10
C TYR A 271 -49.92 -3.27 -43.52
N ARG A 272 -49.55 -4.22 -44.38
CA ARG A 272 -50.04 -4.35 -45.76
C ARG A 272 -50.29 -5.82 -46.05
N GLY A 273 -51.45 -6.15 -46.62
CA GLY A 273 -51.78 -7.51 -47.00
C GLY A 273 -53.28 -7.78 -47.05
N LEU A 274 -53.62 -9.03 -47.38
CA LEU A 274 -55.00 -9.51 -47.54
C LEU A 274 -55.72 -9.75 -46.22
N ALA A 275 -55.00 -10.07 -45.14
CA ALA A 275 -55.60 -10.30 -43.82
C ALA A 275 -55.45 -9.06 -42.95
N SER A 276 -56.51 -8.70 -42.22
CA SER A 276 -56.46 -7.64 -41.22
C SER A 276 -55.48 -8.02 -40.09
N PRO A 277 -54.73 -7.05 -39.53
CA PRO A 277 -53.87 -7.29 -38.37
C PRO A 277 -54.61 -7.91 -37.18
N LEU A 278 -53.94 -8.84 -36.49
CA LEU A 278 -54.44 -9.47 -35.27
C LEU A 278 -54.08 -8.59 -34.06
N ASN A 279 -55.07 -8.23 -33.23
CA ASN A 279 -54.96 -7.34 -32.07
C ASN A 279 -54.49 -5.90 -32.42
N PRO A 280 -55.22 -5.17 -33.28
CA PRO A 280 -54.86 -3.81 -33.64
C PRO A 280 -55.01 -2.83 -32.47
N VAL A 281 -54.15 -1.81 -32.45
CA VAL A 281 -54.21 -0.70 -31.49
C VAL A 281 -55.00 0.46 -32.09
N GLU A 282 -55.71 1.23 -31.26
CA GLU A 282 -56.44 2.42 -31.72
C GLU A 282 -55.54 3.34 -32.55
N GLY A 283 -56.02 3.72 -33.73
CA GLY A 283 -55.30 4.58 -34.66
C GLY A 283 -54.32 3.87 -35.60
N GLU A 284 -54.17 2.55 -35.51
CA GLU A 284 -53.32 1.76 -36.41
C GLU A 284 -53.84 1.79 -37.85
N PHE A 285 -52.90 1.80 -38.81
CA PHE A 285 -53.20 1.82 -40.24
C PHE A 285 -52.91 0.47 -40.88
N TRP A 286 -53.78 0.08 -41.81
CA TRP A 286 -53.63 -1.11 -42.63
C TRP A 286 -53.92 -0.76 -44.10
N LEU A 287 -53.01 -1.15 -44.99
CA LEU A 287 -53.26 -1.16 -46.42
C LEU A 287 -53.91 -2.51 -46.81
N ASP A 288 -55.23 -2.47 -46.98
CA ASP A 288 -56.07 -3.59 -47.35
C ASP A 288 -55.93 -3.87 -48.85
N GLU A 289 -55.33 -5.02 -49.18
CA GLU A 289 -55.07 -5.45 -50.55
C GLU A 289 -56.18 -6.36 -51.12
N ASN A 290 -57.31 -6.51 -50.42
CA ASN A 290 -58.47 -7.23 -50.96
C ASN A 290 -59.19 -6.45 -52.08
N THR A 291 -58.79 -5.19 -52.32
CA THR A 291 -59.33 -4.31 -53.37
C THR A 291 -58.23 -3.89 -54.34
N ASN A 292 -58.61 -3.55 -55.59
CA ASN A 292 -57.69 -2.99 -56.58
C ASN A 292 -58.26 -1.66 -57.14
N PRO A 293 -57.69 -0.49 -56.79
CA PRO A 293 -56.46 -0.31 -55.99
C PRO A 293 -56.64 -0.67 -54.50
N PRO A 294 -55.55 -0.99 -53.78
CA PRO A 294 -55.60 -1.22 -52.34
C PRO A 294 -56.12 0.01 -51.58
N ILE A 295 -56.92 -0.22 -50.54
CA ILE A 295 -57.50 0.84 -49.71
C ILE A 295 -56.84 0.92 -48.35
N TRP A 296 -56.57 2.14 -47.89
CA TRP A 296 -56.25 2.44 -46.51
C TRP A 296 -57.46 2.26 -45.61
N ARG A 297 -57.24 1.53 -44.52
CA ARG A 297 -58.12 1.43 -43.36
C ARG A 297 -57.40 1.90 -42.11
N LYS A 298 -58.17 2.42 -41.15
CA LYS A 298 -57.72 2.82 -39.81
C LYS A 298 -58.55 2.11 -38.76
N TRP A 299 -57.90 1.58 -37.73
CA TRP A 299 -58.60 0.99 -36.58
C TRP A 299 -59.13 2.09 -35.66
N ASP A 300 -60.43 2.07 -35.37
CA ASP A 300 -61.10 3.05 -34.50
C ASP A 300 -61.20 2.61 -33.02
N GLY A 301 -60.60 1.47 -32.68
CA GLY A 301 -60.71 0.84 -31.36
C GLY A 301 -61.63 -0.39 -31.37
N GLN A 302 -62.51 -0.53 -32.36
CA GLN A 302 -63.46 -1.64 -32.47
C GLN A 302 -63.54 -2.28 -33.85
N ASN A 303 -63.36 -1.50 -34.93
CA ASN A 303 -63.51 -1.94 -36.31
C ASN A 303 -62.46 -1.30 -37.24
N TRP A 304 -62.16 -1.99 -38.35
CA TRP A 304 -61.32 -1.46 -39.43
C TRP A 304 -62.13 -0.58 -40.38
N VAL A 305 -62.03 0.74 -40.19
CA VAL A 305 -62.78 1.75 -40.96
C VAL A 305 -62.00 2.17 -42.20
N LYS A 306 -62.63 2.14 -43.38
CA LYS A 306 -62.06 2.63 -44.63
C LYS A 306 -61.87 4.15 -44.58
N ILE A 307 -60.68 4.62 -44.95
CA ILE A 307 -60.35 6.06 -45.00
C ILE A 307 -59.94 6.54 -46.40
N THR A 308 -59.81 5.61 -47.36
CA THR A 308 -59.54 5.97 -48.76
C THR A 308 -60.79 6.54 -49.40
N ARG A 309 -60.65 7.61 -50.18
CA ARG A 309 -61.73 8.18 -50.99
C ARG A 309 -61.57 7.65 -52.41
N GLU A 310 -62.54 6.89 -52.88
CA GLU A 310 -62.49 6.24 -54.20
C GLU A 310 -63.66 6.66 -55.11
N SER A 311 -64.65 7.37 -54.56
CA SER A 311 -65.82 7.85 -55.29
C SER A 311 -66.15 9.30 -54.95
N PHE A 312 -66.95 9.95 -55.81
CA PHE A 312 -67.45 11.30 -55.55
C PHE A 312 -68.39 11.34 -54.32
N GLU A 313 -69.11 10.26 -54.03
CA GLU A 313 -69.96 10.18 -52.83
C GLU A 313 -69.11 10.27 -51.55
N ASP A 314 -67.88 9.75 -51.56
CA ASP A 314 -66.92 9.88 -50.44
C ASP A 314 -66.47 11.34 -50.19
N LEU A 315 -66.76 12.25 -51.12
CA LEU A 315 -66.44 13.69 -51.06
C LEU A 315 -67.65 14.56 -50.70
N LYS A 316 -68.84 13.98 -50.57
CA LYS A 316 -70.06 14.71 -50.27
C LYS A 316 -69.96 15.41 -48.91
N GLY A 317 -70.29 16.71 -48.89
CA GLY A 317 -70.18 17.56 -47.70
C GLY A 317 -68.76 18.03 -47.34
N VAL A 318 -67.72 17.52 -48.02
CA VAL A 318 -66.33 17.99 -47.88
C VAL A 318 -66.00 19.06 -48.91
N LEU A 319 -66.65 18.99 -50.08
CA LEU A 319 -66.44 19.93 -51.18
C LEU A 319 -66.92 21.35 -50.83
N LYS A 320 -65.99 22.31 -50.87
CA LYS A 320 -66.23 23.75 -50.72
C LYS A 320 -66.28 24.41 -52.10
N SER A 321 -67.00 25.53 -52.20
CA SER A 321 -67.25 26.24 -53.47
C SER A 321 -66.00 26.68 -54.24
N HIS A 322 -64.85 26.84 -53.57
CA HIS A 322 -63.59 27.24 -54.19
C HIS A 322 -62.74 26.08 -54.72
N GLN A 323 -63.15 24.82 -54.52
CA GLN A 323 -62.39 23.65 -55.01
C GLN A 323 -62.66 23.35 -56.49
N ILE A 324 -63.60 24.06 -57.09
CA ILE A 324 -63.79 24.13 -58.53
C ILE A 324 -63.25 25.50 -58.96
N GLU A 325 -62.12 25.52 -59.67
CA GLU A 325 -61.56 26.78 -60.20
C GLU A 325 -62.54 27.44 -61.17
N ASP A 326 -62.50 28.77 -61.26
CA ASP A 326 -63.30 29.50 -62.25
C ASP A 326 -62.94 29.01 -63.67
N GLY A 327 -63.97 28.72 -64.46
CA GLY A 327 -63.80 28.10 -65.78
C GLY A 327 -63.39 26.62 -65.80
N ALA A 328 -63.27 25.94 -64.64
CA ALA A 328 -62.97 24.50 -64.62
C ALA A 328 -64.04 23.65 -65.32
N ILE A 329 -65.30 24.09 -65.31
CA ILE A 329 -66.40 23.51 -66.08
C ILE A 329 -66.63 24.35 -67.34
N THR A 330 -65.93 24.00 -68.42
CA THR A 330 -66.09 24.60 -69.76
C THR A 330 -67.23 23.95 -70.53
N ALA A 331 -67.78 24.62 -71.54
CA ALA A 331 -68.81 24.04 -72.42
C ALA A 331 -68.43 22.66 -72.99
N ALA A 332 -67.16 22.44 -73.38
CA ALA A 332 -66.68 21.15 -73.87
C ALA A 332 -66.70 20.00 -72.83
N LYS A 333 -66.82 20.32 -71.53
CA LYS A 333 -66.89 19.35 -70.42
C LYS A 333 -68.34 19.05 -70.02
N ILE A 334 -69.30 19.76 -70.60
CA ILE A 334 -70.73 19.51 -70.44
C ILE A 334 -71.20 18.81 -71.72
N ALA A 335 -71.62 17.55 -71.61
CA ALA A 335 -72.15 16.84 -72.77
C ALA A 335 -73.44 17.52 -73.28
N LEU A 336 -73.74 17.37 -74.57
CA LEU A 336 -75.01 17.82 -75.14
C LEU A 336 -76.16 17.18 -74.34
N ASP A 337 -77.17 17.97 -73.96
CA ASP A 337 -78.31 17.57 -73.13
C ASP A 337 -77.96 17.04 -71.71
N ALA A 338 -76.76 17.32 -71.20
CA ALA A 338 -76.39 16.98 -69.83
C ALA A 338 -77.13 17.84 -68.78
N ILE A 339 -77.46 19.10 -69.13
CA ILE A 339 -78.27 19.98 -68.29
C ILE A 339 -79.69 19.97 -68.86
N ARG A 340 -80.61 19.42 -68.08
CA ARG A 340 -82.04 19.27 -68.38
C ARG A 340 -82.88 19.96 -67.31
N ASN A 341 -84.19 20.02 -67.51
CA ASN A 341 -85.11 20.70 -66.59
C ASN A 341 -84.98 20.17 -65.15
N GLU A 342 -84.78 18.87 -64.95
CA GLU A 342 -84.58 18.26 -63.64
C GLU A 342 -83.29 18.72 -62.91
N HIS A 343 -82.33 19.31 -63.63
CA HIS A 343 -81.07 19.81 -63.09
C HIS A 343 -81.11 21.30 -62.74
N ILE A 344 -82.17 22.02 -63.13
CA ILE A 344 -82.35 23.45 -62.90
C ILE A 344 -83.51 23.63 -61.93
N ALA A 345 -83.23 24.07 -60.70
CA ALA A 345 -84.29 24.34 -59.73
C ALA A 345 -85.22 25.48 -60.20
N ASP A 346 -86.48 25.46 -59.74
CA ASP A 346 -87.43 26.55 -60.00
C ASP A 346 -86.82 27.89 -59.57
N PHE A 347 -86.96 28.91 -60.43
CA PHE A 347 -86.36 30.25 -60.24
C PHE A 347 -84.82 30.28 -60.17
N ALA A 348 -84.11 29.20 -60.54
CA ALA A 348 -82.65 29.22 -60.59
C ALA A 348 -82.12 30.21 -61.65
N ILE A 349 -82.84 30.38 -62.76
CA ILE A 349 -82.55 31.39 -63.80
C ILE A 349 -83.60 32.49 -63.68
N THR A 350 -83.18 33.67 -63.21
CA THR A 350 -84.02 34.87 -63.06
C THR A 350 -83.60 35.93 -64.06
N ASP A 351 -84.44 36.94 -64.25
CA ASP A 351 -84.17 38.15 -65.04
C ASP A 351 -82.82 38.80 -64.73
N VAL A 352 -82.45 38.92 -63.44
CA VAL A 352 -81.15 39.47 -63.01
C VAL A 352 -79.95 38.61 -63.47
N LYS A 353 -80.15 37.31 -63.71
CA LYS A 353 -79.09 36.36 -64.10
C LYS A 353 -78.95 36.23 -65.62
N ILE A 354 -79.88 36.80 -66.39
CA ILE A 354 -79.83 36.86 -67.84
C ILE A 354 -79.39 38.28 -68.23
N ALA A 355 -78.18 38.42 -68.78
CA ALA A 355 -77.71 39.72 -69.24
C ALA A 355 -78.65 40.30 -70.33
N ALA A 356 -78.84 41.63 -70.35
CA ALA A 356 -79.63 42.28 -71.38
C ALA A 356 -79.08 41.94 -72.79
N GLY A 357 -79.94 41.43 -73.67
CA GLY A 357 -79.53 40.93 -75.00
C GLY A 357 -78.86 39.54 -75.02
N ALA A 358 -78.84 38.81 -73.90
CA ALA A 358 -78.38 37.42 -73.89
C ALA A 358 -79.30 36.52 -74.72
N ILE A 359 -80.61 36.77 -74.66
CA ILE A 359 -81.65 36.16 -75.50
C ILE A 359 -82.10 37.22 -76.52
N THR A 360 -81.81 36.99 -77.79
CA THR A 360 -82.21 37.87 -78.90
C THR A 360 -83.11 37.13 -79.88
N GLU A 361 -83.85 37.87 -80.70
CA GLU A 361 -84.67 37.29 -81.77
C GLU A 361 -83.83 36.41 -82.72
N GLU A 362 -82.59 36.79 -83.02
CA GLU A 362 -81.66 35.99 -83.85
C GLU A 362 -81.22 34.67 -83.18
N LYS A 363 -81.20 34.61 -81.84
CA LYS A 363 -80.83 33.40 -81.08
C LYS A 363 -82.02 32.47 -80.85
N MET A 364 -83.23 32.97 -81.02
CA MET A 364 -84.46 32.21 -80.98
C MET A 364 -84.73 31.70 -82.41
N LYS A 365 -84.69 30.38 -82.63
CA LYS A 365 -85.01 29.81 -83.94
C LYS A 365 -86.53 29.87 -84.20
N TRP A 366 -87.03 31.04 -84.58
CA TRP A 366 -88.46 31.24 -84.90
C TRP A 366 -88.90 30.51 -86.17
N GLN A 367 -87.98 30.14 -87.07
CA GLN A 367 -88.30 29.48 -88.35
C GLN A 367 -88.92 28.08 -88.22
N THR A 368 -88.95 27.49 -87.02
CA THR A 368 -89.67 26.23 -86.74
C THR A 368 -90.94 26.42 -85.91
N HIS A 369 -91.36 27.65 -85.66
CA HIS A 369 -92.64 27.96 -85.00
C HIS A 369 -93.54 28.69 -86.01
N LEU A 370 -94.15 27.89 -86.90
CA LEU A 370 -95.27 28.33 -87.73
C LEU A 370 -96.39 28.79 -86.80
N ILE A 371 -96.58 30.10 -86.72
CA ILE A 371 -97.81 30.72 -86.24
C ILE A 371 -98.81 30.56 -87.39
N PHE A 372 -100.05 30.17 -87.04
CA PHE A 372 -101.18 30.00 -87.96
C PHE A 372 -101.29 31.06 -89.06
#